data_AF-A0A0C9V290-F1
#
_entry.id   AF-A0A0C9V290-F1
#
_cell.length_a   1.000
_cell.length_b   1.000
_cell.length_c   1.000
_cell.angle_alpha   90.00
_cell.angle_beta   90.00
_cell.angle_gamma   90.00
#
_symmetry.space_group_name_H-M   'P 1'
#
loop_
_entity.id
_entity.type
_entity.pdbx_description
1 polymer ?
#
loop_
_entity_poly.entity_id
_entity_poly.type
_entity_poly.pdbx_seq_one_letter_code
_entity_poly.pdbx_strand_id
1 'polypeptide(L)'
;MTYYASQGRTHPINELDLTDCESHFSYYTCFSQSATVKGTVIIGGLNPSIIQGGISGWLRQEFRELEMLNDITKAKLAGSLHPFIEGQDRAQLIKTYRHVLGNEHMPSGIHSSLS
;
A
#
# COMPACT_ATOMS: atom_id res chain seq x y z
N MET A 1 -13.21 -16.16 -12.80
CA MET A 1 -12.98 -16.36 -11.35
C MET A 1 -13.38 -15.05 -10.65
N THR A 2 -13.92 -15.08 -9.43
CA THR A 2 -14.16 -13.81 -8.71
C THR A 2 -12.82 -13.21 -8.29
N TYR A 3 -12.75 -11.87 -8.17
CA TYR A 3 -11.50 -11.19 -7.78
C TYR A 3 -10.94 -11.67 -6.43
N TYR A 4 -11.81 -12.08 -5.49
CA TYR A 4 -11.37 -12.67 -4.23
C TYR A 4 -10.68 -14.03 -4.42
N ALA A 5 -11.28 -14.93 -5.21
CA ALA A 5 -10.75 -16.28 -5.40
C ALA A 5 -9.49 -16.32 -6.27
N SER A 6 -9.25 -15.25 -7.03
CA SER A 6 -8.12 -15.12 -7.93
C SER A 6 -6.93 -14.35 -7.35
N GLN A 7 -7.03 -13.87 -6.11
CA GLN A 7 -5.91 -13.22 -5.43
C GLN A 7 -4.70 -14.14 -5.35
N GLY A 8 -3.52 -13.63 -5.75
CA GLY A 8 -2.27 -14.39 -5.73
C GLY A 8 -2.10 -15.39 -6.89
N ARG A 9 -2.99 -15.37 -7.88
CA ARG A 9 -2.84 -16.15 -9.12
C ARG A 9 -2.19 -15.31 -10.21
N THR A 10 -1.52 -15.98 -11.14
CA THR A 10 -0.97 -15.36 -12.35
C THR A 10 -1.54 -16.07 -13.57
N HIS A 11 -2.11 -15.29 -14.48
CA HIS A 11 -2.78 -15.73 -15.69
C HIS A 11 -2.02 -15.20 -16.93
N PRO A 12 -1.54 -16.09 -17.82
CA PRO A 12 -0.90 -15.69 -19.08
C PRO A 12 -1.85 -14.91 -20.00
N ILE A 13 -3.12 -15.30 -20.02
CA ILE A 13 -4.23 -14.60 -20.67
C ILE A 13 -5.28 -14.35 -19.58
N ASN A 14 -5.56 -13.09 -19.32
CA ASN A 14 -6.41 -12.63 -18.23
C ASN A 14 -7.59 -11.83 -18.80
N GLU A 15 -8.74 -12.48 -18.84
CA GLU A 15 -10.01 -11.90 -19.27
C GLU A 15 -10.70 -11.24 -18.07
N LEU A 16 -10.86 -9.93 -18.14
CA LEU A 16 -11.33 -9.08 -17.05
C LEU A 16 -12.71 -8.51 -17.36
N ASP A 17 -13.69 -8.91 -16.58
CA ASP A 17 -14.95 -8.18 -16.45
C ASP A 17 -14.93 -7.37 -15.14
N LEU A 18 -15.02 -6.05 -15.26
CA LEU A 18 -14.91 -5.10 -14.15
C LEU A 18 -16.27 -4.56 -13.72
N THR A 19 -17.38 -5.07 -14.26
CA THR A 19 -18.73 -4.53 -14.04
C THR A 19 -19.12 -4.52 -12.56
N ASP A 20 -18.80 -5.58 -11.82
CA ASP A 20 -19.10 -5.71 -10.39
C ASP A 20 -17.92 -5.28 -9.48
N CYS A 21 -16.92 -4.59 -10.04
CA CYS A 21 -15.79 -4.10 -9.26
C CYS A 21 -16.09 -2.69 -8.74
N GLU A 22 -16.25 -2.54 -7.43
CA GLU A 22 -16.65 -1.27 -6.80
C GLU A 22 -15.49 -0.51 -6.14
N SER A 23 -14.29 -1.10 -6.05
CA SER A 23 -13.17 -0.52 -5.30
C SER A 23 -11.85 -0.57 -6.06
N HIS A 24 -10.94 0.33 -5.72
CA HIS A 24 -9.59 0.30 -6.29
C HIS A 24 -8.87 -1.03 -6.01
N PHE A 25 -9.16 -1.70 -4.89
CA PHE A 25 -8.59 -2.99 -4.53
C PHE A 25 -9.05 -4.12 -5.45
N SER A 26 -10.34 -4.16 -5.81
CA SER A 26 -10.84 -5.17 -6.74
C SER A 26 -10.24 -4.97 -8.14
N TYR A 27 -10.14 -3.72 -8.60
CA TYR A 27 -9.42 -3.38 -9.83
C TYR A 27 -7.97 -3.85 -9.80
N TYR A 28 -7.23 -3.46 -8.76
CA TYR A 28 -5.85 -3.86 -8.57
C TYR A 28 -5.68 -5.39 -8.56
N THR A 29 -6.57 -6.11 -7.88
CA THR A 29 -6.53 -7.57 -7.81
C THR A 29 -6.80 -8.21 -9.17
N CYS A 30 -7.78 -7.70 -9.92
CA CYS A 30 -8.06 -8.13 -11.29
C CYS A 30 -6.85 -7.92 -12.21
N PHE A 31 -6.26 -6.73 -12.22
CA PHE A 31 -5.12 -6.42 -13.08
C PHE A 31 -3.83 -7.13 -12.68
N SER A 32 -3.55 -7.28 -11.39
CA SER A 32 -2.30 -7.90 -10.89
C SER A 32 -2.18 -9.39 -11.20
N GLN A 33 -3.26 -10.04 -11.62
CA GLN A 33 -3.23 -11.41 -12.13
C GLN A 33 -2.63 -11.52 -13.53
N SER A 34 -2.65 -10.45 -14.31
CA SER A 34 -2.11 -10.48 -15.67
C SER A 34 -0.61 -10.65 -15.66
N ALA A 35 -0.10 -11.67 -16.33
CA ALA A 35 1.36 -11.85 -16.49
C ALA A 35 1.98 -10.77 -17.39
N THR A 36 1.23 -10.25 -18.36
CA THR A 36 1.67 -9.21 -19.28
C THR A 36 0.52 -8.29 -19.67
N VAL A 37 0.84 -7.08 -20.13
CA VAL A 37 -0.15 -6.14 -20.69
C VAL A 37 -0.84 -6.76 -21.92
N LYS A 38 -0.08 -7.41 -22.81
CA LYS A 38 -0.63 -8.06 -24.02
C LYS A 38 -1.62 -9.18 -23.70
N GLY A 39 -1.42 -9.88 -22.58
CA GLY A 39 -2.32 -10.92 -22.09
C GLY A 39 -3.53 -10.38 -21.34
N THR A 40 -3.64 -9.08 -21.12
CA THR A 40 -4.79 -8.48 -20.41
C THR A 40 -5.87 -8.11 -21.41
N VAL A 41 -7.05 -8.73 -21.27
CA VAL A 41 -8.22 -8.46 -22.13
C VAL A 41 -9.33 -7.92 -21.25
N ILE A 42 -9.69 -6.65 -21.43
CA ILE A 42 -10.80 -6.03 -20.69
C ILE A 42 -12.08 -6.25 -21.50
N ILE A 43 -13.00 -7.05 -20.95
CA ILE A 43 -14.28 -7.38 -21.57
C ILE A 43 -15.28 -6.24 -21.38
N GLY A 44 -15.32 -5.62 -20.19
CA GLY A 44 -16.28 -4.56 -19.89
C GLY A 44 -16.14 -4.00 -18.48
N GLY A 45 -16.95 -2.96 -18.19
CA GLY A 45 -17.10 -2.41 -16.84
C GLY A 45 -15.96 -1.50 -16.35
N LEU A 46 -15.01 -1.12 -17.21
CA LEU A 46 -13.92 -0.22 -16.84
C LEU A 46 -14.47 1.18 -16.48
N ASN A 47 -14.40 1.51 -15.20
CA ASN A 47 -14.70 2.83 -14.66
C ASN A 47 -13.43 3.47 -14.08
N PRO A 48 -12.78 4.41 -14.81
CA PRO A 48 -11.55 5.03 -14.35
C PRO A 48 -11.68 5.77 -13.01
N SER A 49 -12.86 6.28 -12.66
CA SER A 49 -13.08 6.99 -11.39
C SER A 49 -12.86 6.14 -10.14
N ILE A 50 -12.88 4.81 -10.27
CA ILE A 50 -12.64 3.88 -9.16
C ILE A 50 -11.15 3.82 -8.79
N ILE A 51 -10.26 4.08 -9.76
CA ILE A 51 -8.80 4.04 -9.58
C ILE A 51 -8.14 5.42 -9.65
N GLN A 52 -8.89 6.45 -10.07
CA GLN A 52 -8.49 7.85 -10.11
C GLN A 52 -9.07 8.57 -8.89
N GLY A 53 -8.24 9.32 -8.14
CA GLY A 53 -8.65 9.98 -6.90
C GLY A 53 -7.73 9.72 -5.71
N GLY A 54 -6.72 8.87 -5.91
CA GLY A 54 -5.71 8.58 -4.91
C GLY A 54 -6.19 7.54 -3.89
N ILE A 55 -5.42 7.44 -2.81
CA ILE A 55 -5.57 6.38 -1.83
C ILE A 55 -6.51 6.78 -0.69
N SER A 56 -7.22 5.81 -0.10
CA SER A 56 -8.07 6.05 1.07
C SER A 56 -7.25 6.54 2.27
N GLY A 57 -7.86 7.32 3.16
CA GLY A 57 -7.15 7.92 4.30
C GLY A 57 -6.52 6.88 5.24
N TRP A 58 -7.26 5.82 5.57
CA TRP A 58 -6.75 4.73 6.40
C TRP A 58 -5.58 4.01 5.73
N LEU A 59 -5.69 3.67 4.43
CA LEU A 59 -4.60 2.98 3.74
C LEU A 59 -3.36 3.89 3.56
N ARG A 60 -3.57 5.20 3.39
CA ARG A 60 -2.47 6.18 3.44
C ARG A 60 -1.73 6.13 4.77
N GLN A 61 -2.48 6.09 5.88
CA GLN A 61 -1.90 5.99 7.22
C GLN A 61 -1.11 4.69 7.39
N GLU A 62 -1.66 3.56 6.94
CA GLU A 62 -0.95 2.28 6.97
C GLU A 62 0.40 2.35 6.25
N PHE A 63 0.45 2.90 5.04
CA PHE A 63 1.71 3.05 4.31
C PHE A 63 2.68 4.03 4.98
N ARG A 64 2.19 5.15 5.53
CA ARG A 64 3.04 6.07 6.32
C ARG A 64 3.68 5.38 7.51
N GLU A 65 2.92 4.56 8.22
CA GLU A 65 3.43 3.82 9.37
C GLU A 65 4.44 2.75 8.95
N LEU A 66 4.25 2.10 7.80
CA LEU A 66 5.29 1.21 7.24
C LEU A 66 6.59 1.97 6.92
N GLU A 67 6.51 3.19 6.39
CA GLU A 67 7.70 4.02 6.17
C GLU A 67 8.39 4.44 7.48
N MET A 68 7.61 4.78 8.51
CA MET A 68 8.17 5.05 9.84
C MET A 68 8.89 3.83 10.42
N LEU A 69 8.29 2.63 10.30
CA LEU A 69 8.92 1.38 10.74
C LEU A 69 10.21 1.08 9.96
N ASN A 70 10.23 1.38 8.66
CA ASN A 70 11.41 1.24 7.82
C ASN A 70 12.52 2.19 8.30
N ASP A 71 12.19 3.44 8.61
CA ASP A 71 13.15 4.43 9.12
C ASP A 71 13.72 4.04 10.49
N ILE A 72 12.86 3.59 11.41
CA ILE A 72 13.27 3.01 12.71
C ILE A 72 14.24 1.85 12.49
N THR A 73 13.93 0.95 11.56
CA THR A 73 14.78 -0.21 11.26
C THR A 73 16.14 0.21 10.73
N LYS A 74 16.19 1.19 9.81
CA LYS A 74 17.44 1.74 9.28
C LYS A 74 18.28 2.38 10.38
N ALA A 75 17.69 3.23 11.22
CA ALA A 75 18.39 3.89 12.32
C ALA A 75 18.90 2.87 13.36
N LYS A 76 18.12 1.82 13.63
CA LYS A 76 18.54 0.73 14.52
C LYS A 76 19.76 -0.01 13.99
N LEU A 77 19.77 -0.35 12.70
CA LEU A 77 20.89 -1.03 12.05
C LEU A 77 22.14 -0.13 11.97
N ALA A 78 21.95 1.18 11.78
CA ALA A 78 23.03 2.16 11.79
C ALA A 78 23.56 2.48 13.20
N GLY A 79 22.91 2.01 14.27
CA GLY A 79 23.25 2.36 15.64
C GLY A 79 22.92 3.83 16.00
N SER A 80 22.08 4.50 15.21
CA SER A 80 21.69 5.90 15.38
C SER A 80 20.26 6.10 15.88
N LEU A 81 19.54 5.01 16.20
CA LEU A 81 18.18 5.10 16.73
C LEU A 81 18.17 5.80 18.08
N HIS A 82 17.30 6.80 18.22
CA HIS A 82 17.13 7.53 19.46
C HIS A 82 16.68 6.59 20.61
N PRO A 83 17.30 6.61 21.80
CA PRO A 83 17.02 5.65 22.88
C PRO A 83 15.55 5.59 23.33
N PHE A 84 14.82 6.72 23.29
CA PHE A 84 13.38 6.76 23.59
C PHE A 84 12.46 6.15 22.53
N ILE A 85 12.97 5.81 21.35
CA ILE A 85 12.20 5.09 20.32
C ILE A 85 12.35 3.59 20.61
N GLU A 86 11.46 3.09 21.46
CA GLU A 86 11.39 1.69 21.87
C GLU A 86 9.94 1.17 21.81
N GLY A 87 9.80 -0.15 21.79
CA GLY A 87 8.50 -0.83 21.73
C GLY A 87 8.63 -2.31 21.39
N GLN A 88 7.68 -3.10 21.86
CA GLN A 88 7.58 -4.54 21.58
C GLN A 88 6.70 -4.83 20.36
N ASP A 89 5.85 -3.87 19.97
CA ASP A 89 4.94 -3.98 18.85
C ASP A 89 4.96 -2.73 17.98
N ARG A 90 4.29 -2.82 16.83
CA ARG A 90 4.15 -1.71 15.87
C ARG A 90 3.56 -0.47 16.54
N ALA A 91 2.49 -0.61 17.31
CA ALA A 91 1.76 0.53 17.86
C ALA A 91 2.64 1.34 18.83
N GLN A 92 3.39 0.64 19.68
CA GLN A 92 4.35 1.25 20.61
C GLN A 92 5.47 1.97 19.85
N LEU A 93 6.08 1.33 18.85
CA LEU A 93 7.16 1.93 18.05
C LEU A 93 6.71 3.19 17.31
N ILE A 94 5.55 3.16 16.66
CA ILE A 94 4.99 4.34 15.98
C ILE A 94 4.70 5.47 16.98
N LYS A 95 4.16 5.11 18.15
CA LYS A 95 3.86 6.10 19.20
C LYS A 95 5.13 6.76 19.74
N THR A 96 6.17 6.00 20.04
CA THR A 96 7.43 6.56 20.56
C THR A 96 8.20 7.32 19.49
N TYR A 97 8.19 6.86 18.24
CA TYR A 97 8.73 7.60 17.09
C TYR A 97 8.09 8.98 16.93
N ARG A 98 6.76 9.06 16.91
CA ARG A 98 6.02 10.33 16.82
C ARG A 98 6.23 11.22 18.04
N HIS A 99 6.39 10.64 19.23
CA HIS A 99 6.71 11.41 20.43
C HIS A 99 8.09 12.07 20.36
N VAL A 100 9.09 11.37 19.81
CA VAL A 100 10.47 11.87 19.72
C VAL A 100 10.66 12.86 18.56
N LEU A 101 10.12 12.55 17.38
CA LEU A 101 10.36 13.33 16.17
C LEU A 101 9.24 14.34 15.86
N GLY A 102 8.09 14.22 16.52
CA GLY A 102 6.90 15.03 16.32
C GLY A 102 5.85 14.34 15.45
N ASN A 103 4.57 14.67 15.68
CA ASN A 103 3.44 14.05 14.99
C ASN A 103 3.41 14.33 13.47
N GLU A 104 3.93 15.49 13.07
CA GLU A 104 3.99 15.93 11.66
C GLU A 104 5.24 15.42 10.94
N HIS A 105 6.17 14.78 11.65
CA HIS A 105 7.40 14.30 11.05
C HIS A 105 7.15 13.06 10.18
N MET A 106 7.50 13.17 8.89
CA MET A 106 7.49 12.06 7.95
C MET A 106 8.92 11.68 7.54
N PRO A 107 9.21 10.38 7.36
CA PRO A 107 10.50 9.92 6.85
C PRO A 107 10.87 10.58 5.52
N SER A 108 12.16 10.85 5.33
CA SER A 108 12.66 11.44 4.09
C SER A 108 12.45 10.52 2.89
N GLY A 109 12.04 11.08 1.75
CA GLY A 109 11.86 10.31 0.52
C GLY A 109 10.49 9.61 0.39
N ILE A 110 9.55 9.92 1.28
CA ILE A 110 8.17 9.44 1.15
C ILE A 110 7.55 9.93 -0.17
N HIS A 111 6.78 9.06 -0.83
CA HIS A 111 6.08 9.42 -2.05
C HIS A 111 5.05 10.54 -1.79
N SER A 112 4.89 11.48 -2.71
CA SER A 112 3.96 12.62 -2.55
C SER A 112 2.49 12.23 -2.37
N SER A 113 2.10 11.03 -2.82
CA SER A 113 0.75 10.50 -2.57
C SER A 113 0.52 10.08 -1.11
N LEU A 114 1.60 9.94 -0.35
CA LEU A 114 1.62 9.60 1.07
C LEU A 114 2.04 10.78 1.95
N SER A 115 2.51 11.91 1.40
CA SER A 115 2.77 13.13 2.19
C SER A 115 1.49 13.76 2.74
#